data_AF-A0A967SL79-F1
#
_entry.id   AF-A0A967SL79-F1
#
_cell.length_a   1.000
_cell.length_b   1.000
_cell.length_c   1.000
_cell.angle_alpha   90.00
_cell.angle_beta   90.00
_cell.angle_gamma   90.00
#
_symmetry.space_group_name_H-M   'P 1'
#
loop_
_entity.id
_entity.type
_entity.pdbx_description
1 polymer ?
#
loop_
_entity_poly.entity_id
_entity_poly.type
_entity_poly.pdbx_seq_one_letter_code
_entity_poly.pdbx_strand_id
1 'polypeptide(L)'
;MDHVTPADHQPELPRDRFIVGEPPDEEHVPLDVVFVGAGPAGLAGALELARLVREDNEAGGGIGDVEIGVLEKAGQLGEHSLSGAVI
;
A
#
# COMPACT_ATOMS: atom_id res chain seq x y z
N MET A 1 -6.02 10.69 -36.25
CA MET A 1 -5.62 9.60 -35.33
C MET A 1 -6.82 9.39 -34.45
N ASP A 2 -7.38 8.18 -34.44
CA ASP A 2 -8.50 7.88 -33.54
C ASP A 2 -8.01 7.97 -32.10
N HIS A 3 -8.73 8.74 -31.29
CA HIS A 3 -8.41 8.94 -29.89
C HIS A 3 -8.81 7.67 -29.12
N VAL A 4 -7.82 6.90 -28.66
CA VAL A 4 -8.04 5.75 -27.80
C VAL A 4 -8.01 6.22 -26.35
N THR A 5 -9.11 6.00 -25.63
CA THR A 5 -9.17 6.21 -24.18
C THR A 5 -9.06 4.84 -23.49
N PRO A 6 -8.00 4.53 -22.73
CA PRO A 6 -7.83 3.23 -22.11
C PRO A 6 -9.00 2.78 -21.23
N ALA A 7 -9.67 3.73 -20.57
CA ALA A 7 -10.83 3.46 -19.73
C ALA A 7 -12.00 2.84 -20.52
N ASP A 8 -12.16 3.17 -21.81
CA ASP A 8 -13.23 2.64 -22.67
C ASP A 8 -13.00 1.16 -23.03
N HIS A 9 -11.79 0.64 -22.78
CA HIS A 9 -11.40 -0.74 -23.04
C HIS A 9 -11.15 -1.55 -21.77
N GLN A 10 -11.36 -0.96 -20.59
CA GLN A 10 -11.16 -1.65 -19.32
C GLN A 10 -12.37 -2.57 -19.05
N PRO A 11 -12.17 -3.89 -18.92
CA PRO A 11 -13.25 -4.79 -18.54
C PRO A 11 -13.70 -4.52 -17.10
N GLU A 12 -14.95 -4.86 -16.79
CA GLU A 12 -15.44 -4.84 -15.41
C GLU A 12 -14.56 -5.74 -14.52
N LEU A 13 -14.30 -5.29 -13.30
CA LEU A 13 -13.55 -6.07 -12.33
C LEU A 13 -14.36 -7.30 -11.90
N PRO A 14 -13.89 -8.54 -12.16
CA PRO A 14 -14.56 -9.76 -11.69
C PRO A 14 -14.39 -9.88 -10.16
N ARG A 15 -15.30 -9.26 -9.41
CA ARG A 15 -15.19 -9.12 -7.95
C ARG A 15 -15.10 -10.47 -7.27
N ASP A 16 -15.94 -11.42 -7.67
CA ASP A 16 -16.00 -12.78 -7.10
C ASP A 16 -14.72 -13.60 -7.33
N ARG A 17 -13.83 -13.15 -8.21
CA ARG A 17 -12.54 -13.78 -8.48
C ARG A 17 -11.38 -13.15 -7.72
N PHE A 18 -11.42 -11.82 -7.55
CA PHE A 18 -10.26 -11.05 -7.07
C PHE A 18 -10.44 -10.42 -5.70
N ILE A 19 -11.68 -10.31 -5.21
CA ILE A 19 -11.99 -9.78 -3.90
C ILE A 19 -12.42 -10.94 -3.01
N VAL A 20 -11.59 -11.27 -2.04
CA VAL A 20 -11.89 -12.28 -1.02
C VAL A 20 -12.99 -11.74 -0.10
N GLY A 21 -14.07 -12.51 0.07
CA GLY A 21 -15.19 -12.14 0.93
C GLY A 21 -15.23 -12.94 2.23
N GLU A 22 -14.49 -14.04 2.27
CA GLU A 22 -14.32 -14.92 3.42
C GLU A 22 -13.49 -14.23 4.52
N PRO A 23 -13.72 -14.59 5.80
CA PRO A 23 -12.83 -14.15 6.87
C PRO A 23 -11.39 -14.65 6.63
N PRO A 24 -10.38 -13.93 7.13
CA PRO A 24 -8.99 -14.37 7.03
C PRO A 24 -8.78 -15.76 7.67
N ASP A 25 -7.88 -16.55 7.10
CA ASP A 25 -7.46 -17.85 7.65
C ASP A 25 -6.47 -17.69 8.82
N GLU A 26 -5.95 -18.80 9.35
CA GLU A 26 -5.01 -18.78 10.48
C GLU A 26 -3.63 -18.18 10.13
N GLU A 27 -3.28 -18.06 8.85
CA GLU A 27 -2.00 -17.53 8.38
C GLU A 27 -2.02 -16.01 8.16
N HIS A 28 -3.17 -15.36 8.37
CA HIS A 28 -3.27 -13.91 8.20
C HIS A 28 -2.38 -13.15 9.18
N VAL A 29 -1.81 -12.04 8.70
CA VAL A 29 -1.07 -11.09 9.52
C VAL A 29 -1.97 -9.88 9.79
N PRO A 30 -2.39 -9.63 11.05
CA PRO A 30 -3.18 -8.45 11.37
C PRO A 30 -2.34 -7.18 11.25
N LEU A 31 -2.90 -6.15 10.63
CA LEU A 31 -2.29 -4.84 10.44
C LEU A 31 -3.35 -3.76 10.68
N ASP A 32 -2.94 -2.62 11.23
CA ASP A 32 -3.82 -1.45 11.37
C ASP A 32 -3.87 -0.65 10.07
N VAL A 33 -2.71 -0.52 9.40
CA VAL A 33 -2.58 0.17 8.12
C VAL A 33 -1.71 -0.64 7.17
N VAL A 34 -2.18 -0.81 5.94
CA VAL A 34 -1.41 -1.43 4.85
C VAL A 34 -1.23 -0.46 3.68
N PHE A 35 0.02 -0.24 3.28
CA PHE A 35 0.37 0.44 2.05
C PHE A 35 0.59 -0.59 0.94
N VAL A 36 -0.19 -0.49 -0.15
CA VAL A 36 -0.04 -1.36 -1.32
C VAL A 36 0.91 -0.71 -2.33
N GLY A 37 2.10 -1.29 -2.47
CA GLY A 37 3.20 -0.83 -3.32
C GLY A 37 4.33 -0.20 -2.51
N ALA A 38 5.54 -0.75 -2.58
CA ALA A 38 6.73 -0.23 -1.92
C ALA A 38 7.54 0.70 -2.84
N GLY A 39 6.84 1.53 -3.61
CA GLY A 39 7.45 2.65 -4.35
C GLY A 39 7.72 3.86 -3.44
N PRO A 40 8.24 4.98 -4.00
CA PRO A 40 8.58 6.16 -3.22
C PRO A 40 7.42 6.70 -2.38
N ALA A 41 6.20 6.74 -2.95
CA ALA A 41 5.03 7.23 -2.23
C ALA A 41 4.59 6.30 -1.09
N GLY A 42 4.57 4.99 -1.33
CA GLY A 42 4.17 4.01 -0.31
C GLY A 42 5.15 3.96 0.86
N LEU A 43 6.46 3.97 0.57
CA LEU A 43 7.51 4.00 1.59
C LEU A 43 7.54 5.32 2.35
N ALA A 44 7.42 6.46 1.66
CA ALA A 44 7.36 7.76 2.33
C ALA A 44 6.12 7.88 3.22
N GLY A 45 4.96 7.40 2.75
CA GLY A 45 3.73 7.39 3.53
C GLY A 45 3.83 6.51 4.78
N ALA A 46 4.36 5.29 4.65
CA ALA A 46 4.56 4.40 5.78
C ALA A 46 5.55 4.97 6.81
N LEU A 47 6.66 5.54 6.34
CA LEU A 47 7.66 6.19 7.19
C LEU A 47 7.08 7.41 7.93
N GLU A 48 6.35 8.26 7.21
CA GLU A 48 5.74 9.45 7.80
C GLU A 48 4.65 9.07 8.81
N LEU A 49 3.84 8.05 8.52
CA LEU A 49 2.88 7.54 9.49
C LEU A 49 3.57 7.04 10.76
N ALA A 50 4.65 6.26 10.63
CA ALA A 50 5.42 5.81 11.78
C ALA A 50 6.01 6.98 12.59
N ARG A 51 6.46 8.05 11.91
CA ARG A 51 6.94 9.28 12.56
C ARG A 51 5.82 9.97 13.34
N LEU A 52 4.66 10.14 12.73
CA LEU A 52 3.50 10.80 13.35
C LEU A 52 2.97 10.03 14.55
N VAL A 53 2.89 8.69 14.47
CA VAL A 53 2.50 7.82 15.59
C VAL A 53 3.44 8.01 16.77
N ARG A 54 4.75 8.01 16.51
CA ARG A 54 5.75 8.27 17.56
C ARG A 54 5.57 9.65 18.19
N GLU A 55 5.39 10.69 17.37
CA GLU A 55 5.23 12.06 17.86
C GLU A 55 3.96 12.26 18.68
N ASP A 56 2.85 11.63 18.28
CA ASP A 56 1.60 11.63 19.06
C ASP A 56 1.82 10.97 20.42
N ASN A 57 2.48 9.81 20.46
CA ASN A 57 2.79 9.11 21.70
C ASN A 57 3.71 9.93 22.62
N GLU A 58 4.75 10.57 22.08
CA GLU A 58 5.64 11.46 22.84
C GLU A 58 4.92 12.71 23.36
N ALA A 59 3.93 13.23 22.63
CA ALA A 59 3.09 14.34 23.04
C ALA A 59 1.96 13.94 24.02
N GLY A 60 1.82 12.66 24.34
CA GLY A 60 0.79 12.13 25.23
C GLY A 60 -0.59 11.95 24.58
N GLY A 61 -0.68 11.92 23.25
CA GLY A 61 -1.90 11.61 22.50
C GLY A 61 -2.34 10.15 22.68
N GLY A 62 -1.38 9.23 22.81
CA GLY A 62 -1.61 7.87 23.27
C GLY A 62 -2.30 6.97 22.26
N ILE A 63 -2.09 7.20 20.96
CA ILE A 63 -2.54 6.29 19.90
C ILE A 63 -1.98 4.87 20.06
N GLY A 64 -0.86 4.72 20.76
CA GLY A 64 -0.24 3.43 21.08
C GLY A 64 0.62 2.90 19.94
N ASP A 65 0.87 1.59 19.97
CA ASP A 65 1.58 0.89 18.89
C ASP A 65 0.62 0.70 17.71
N VAL A 66 1.08 1.04 16.51
CA VAL A 66 0.33 0.89 15.25
C VAL A 66 1.09 -0.06 14.32
N GLU A 67 0.46 -1.15 13.93
CA GLU A 67 1.03 -2.16 13.03
C GLU A 67 0.91 -1.69 11.56
N ILE A 68 2.02 -1.16 11.03
CA ILE A 68 2.11 -0.60 9.68
C ILE A 68 2.80 -1.60 8.74
N GLY A 69 2.06 -2.11 7.75
CA GLY A 69 2.59 -2.99 6.70
C GLY A 69 2.78 -2.29 5.36
N VAL A 70 3.79 -2.72 4.60
CA VAL A 70 3.98 -2.32 3.19
C VAL A 70 4.06 -3.58 2.33
N LEU A 71 3.14 -3.74 1.38
CA LEU A 71 3.06 -4.90 0.51
C LEU A 71 3.63 -4.57 -0.87
N GLU A 72 4.59 -5.36 -1.35
CA GLU A 72 5.20 -5.21 -2.68
C GLU A 72 5.08 -6.50 -3.48
N LYS A 73 4.75 -6.38 -4.77
CA LYS A 73 4.64 -7.51 -5.70
C LYS A 73 6.01 -8.00 -6.17
N ALA A 74 6.99 -7.11 -6.21
CA ALA A 74 8.35 -7.43 -6.61
C ALA A 74 9.02 -8.43 -5.66
N GLY A 75 9.96 -9.23 -6.19
CA GLY A 75 10.70 -10.20 -5.36
C GLY A 75 11.62 -9.50 -4.36
N GLN A 76 12.10 -8.31 -4.72
CA GLN A 76 12.86 -7.41 -3.87
C GLN A 76 12.44 -5.95 -4.09
N LEU A 77 12.63 -5.11 -3.07
CA LEU A 77 12.32 -3.69 -3.14
C LEU A 77 13.04 -3.02 -4.32
N GLY A 78 12.28 -2.28 -5.13
CA GLY A 78 12.81 -1.53 -6.27
C GLY A 78 12.93 -2.32 -7.58
N GLU A 79 12.77 -3.64 -7.61
CA GLU A 79 12.88 -4.44 -8.85
C GLU A 79 11.84 -4.05 -9.93
N HIS A 80 10.67 -3.56 -9.53
CA HIS A 80 9.65 -3.02 -10.45
C HIS A 80 9.65 -1.49 -10.55
N SER A 81 10.64 -0.80 -9.96
CA SER A 81 10.77 0.64 -10.09
C SER A 81 11.48 1.01 -11.38
N LEU A 82 10.81 1.80 -12.22
CA LEU A 82 11.39 2.41 -13.43
C LEU A 82 11.23 3.93 -13.33
N SER A 83 12.35 4.65 -13.41
CA SER A 83 12.36 6.12 -13.37
C SER A 83 13.59 6.67 -14.08
N GLY A 84 13.50 7.91 -14.58
CA GLY A 84 14.67 8.70 -14.97
C GLY A 84 15.47 9.23 -13.79
N ALA A 85 14.91 9.14 -12.57
CA ALA A 85 15.57 9.43 -11.29
C ALA A 85 16.26 10.81 -11.23
N VAL A 86 15.60 11.86 -11.73
CA VAL A 86 15.98 13.26 -11.43
C VAL A 86 15.30 13.64 -10.12
N ILE A 87 16.06 13.89 -9.06
CA ILE A 87 15.58 14.01 -7.67
C ILE A 87 16.06 15.31 -7.06
#